data_AF-H1VCT6-F1
#
_entry.id   AF-H1VCT6-F1
#
_cell.length_a   1.000
_cell.length_b   1.000
_cell.length_c   1.000
_cell.angle_alpha   90.00
_cell.angle_beta   90.00
_cell.angle_gamma   90.00
#
_symmetry.space_group_name_H-M   'P 1'
#
loop_
_entity.id
_entity.type
_entity.pdbx_description
1 polymer ?
#
loop_
_entity_poly.entity_id
_entity_poly.type
_entity_poly.pdbx_seq_one_letter_code
_entity_poly.pdbx_strand_id
1 'polypeptide(L)'
;MQDIPNTSTAQQWRYDPDNTAPAASRTAIAPTIRRLTEPKAKEKAHVREPEDRYPWLANIVDINKKPPGDPDHDPSTVYIPPMAWNKFSPFEKQYWEIKQKLWDTVVFFKKGKFYELYENDATIGHQLFDLKLTDRVNMRM
;
A
#
# COMPACT_ATOMS: atom_id res chain seq x y z
N MET A 1 13.84 23.49 35.99
CA MET A 1 14.25 22.86 34.71
C MET A 1 13.76 21.42 34.78
N GLN A 2 12.67 21.10 34.08
CA GLN A 2 12.11 19.74 34.05
C GLN A 2 13.02 18.81 33.22
N ASP A 3 13.38 17.66 33.79
CA ASP A 3 14.12 16.58 33.14
C ASP A 3 13.35 16.00 31.94
N ILE A 4 14.01 15.97 30.78
CA ILE A 4 13.51 15.36 29.54
C ILE A 4 13.94 13.89 29.54
N PRO A 5 13.03 12.91 29.38
CA PRO A 5 13.44 11.50 29.32
C PRO A 5 14.29 11.25 28.06
N ASN A 6 15.56 10.89 28.28
CA ASN A 6 16.61 10.83 27.24
C ASN A 6 16.62 9.51 26.43
N THR A 7 15.51 8.76 26.41
CA THR A 7 15.47 7.45 25.75
C THR A 7 14.25 7.33 24.84
N SER A 8 14.49 7.40 23.54
CA SER A 8 13.47 7.20 22.52
C SER A 8 12.93 5.77 22.59
N THR A 9 11.60 5.63 22.61
CA THR A 9 10.91 4.33 22.49
C THR A 9 11.24 3.61 21.20
N ALA A 10 11.88 4.25 20.22
CA ALA A 10 12.37 3.61 19.01
C ALA A 10 13.59 2.68 19.25
N GLN A 11 14.26 2.76 20.41
CA GLN A 11 15.42 1.90 20.70
C GLN A 11 15.09 0.41 20.73
N GLN A 12 13.85 0.04 21.07
CA GLN A 12 13.38 -1.35 21.07
C GLN A 12 13.27 -1.95 19.65
N TRP A 13 13.45 -1.15 18.59
CA TRP A 13 13.40 -1.57 17.19
C TRP A 13 14.77 -1.50 16.52
N ARG A 14 15.86 -1.33 17.28
CA ARG A 14 17.21 -1.36 16.70
C ARG A 14 17.49 -2.75 16.15
N TYR A 15 17.86 -2.80 14.88
CA TYR A 15 18.28 -4.01 14.20
C TYR A 15 19.52 -4.58 14.90
N ASP A 16 19.42 -5.82 15.34
CA ASP A 16 20.49 -6.58 15.99
C ASP A 16 20.81 -7.79 15.08
N PRO A 17 22.00 -7.81 14.43
CA PRO A 17 22.37 -8.86 13.49
C PRO A 17 22.56 -10.24 14.14
N ASP A 18 22.73 -10.30 15.47
CA ASP A 18 22.87 -11.55 16.22
C ASP A 18 21.53 -12.06 16.78
N ASN A 19 20.45 -11.29 16.63
CA ASN A 19 19.12 -11.68 17.07
C ASN A 19 18.43 -12.57 16.03
N THR A 20 18.77 -13.86 16.01
CA THR A 20 18.14 -14.90 15.18
C THR A 20 16.78 -15.39 15.73
N ALA A 21 16.22 -14.73 16.74
CA ALA A 21 14.93 -15.12 17.30
C ALA A 21 13.80 -14.80 16.30
N PRO A 22 12.88 -15.75 16.02
CA PRO A 22 11.71 -15.45 15.21
C PRO A 22 10.90 -14.31 15.85
N ALA A 23 10.42 -13.38 15.02
CA ALA A 23 9.62 -12.25 15.49
C ALA A 23 8.46 -12.74 16.35
N ALA A 24 8.43 -12.34 17.63
CA ALA A 24 7.39 -12.76 18.55
C ALA A 24 6.02 -12.33 17.99
N SER A 25 5.12 -13.29 17.82
CA SER A 25 3.75 -13.04 17.38
C SER A 25 3.10 -12.01 18.31
N ARG A 26 2.83 -10.80 17.82
CA ARG A 26 2.14 -9.79 18.61
C ARG A 26 0.71 -10.26 18.84
N THR A 27 0.37 -10.57 20.08
CA THR A 27 -1.01 -10.89 20.45
C THR A 27 -1.89 -9.68 20.15
N ALA A 28 -2.74 -9.79 19.12
CA ALA A 28 -3.70 -8.75 18.79
C ALA A 28 -4.68 -8.59 19.96
N ILE A 29 -4.76 -7.38 20.52
CA ILE A 29 -5.76 -7.04 21.54
C ILE A 29 -7.13 -7.10 20.86
N ALA A 30 -7.99 -8.00 21.33
CA ALA A 30 -9.33 -8.19 20.79
C ALA A 30 -10.17 -6.90 20.90
N PRO A 31 -10.88 -6.47 19.84
CA PRO A 31 -11.73 -5.29 19.91
C PRO A 31 -12.98 -5.57 20.75
N THR A 32 -13.30 -4.64 21.66
CA THR A 32 -14.54 -4.63 22.45
C THR A 32 -15.76 -4.51 21.52
N ILE A 33 -16.67 -5.48 21.59
CA ILE A 33 -17.92 -5.50 20.82
C ILE A 33 -18.78 -4.29 21.21
N ARG A 34 -19.04 -3.38 20.27
CA ARG A 34 -20.09 -2.36 20.37
C ARG A 34 -21.20 -2.68 19.36
N ARG A 35 -22.44 -2.57 19.85
CA ARG A 35 -23.71 -3.01 19.28
C ARG A 35 -24.00 -2.37 17.91
N LEU A 36 -24.47 -3.20 16.97
CA LEU A 36 -24.80 -2.89 15.58
C LEU A 36 -25.96 -1.88 15.46
N THR A 37 -25.72 -0.80 14.73
CA THR A 37 -26.70 -0.22 13.80
C THR A 37 -26.10 -0.32 12.41
N GLU A 38 -26.82 -0.87 11.45
CA GLU A 38 -26.36 -1.00 10.05
C GLU A 38 -26.65 0.28 9.27
N PRO A 39 -25.65 1.13 8.97
CA PRO A 39 -25.63 1.81 7.69
C PRO A 39 -25.04 0.85 6.66
N LYS A 40 -25.52 0.85 5.41
CA LYS A 40 -24.92 0.10 4.29
C LYS A 40 -23.39 0.20 4.37
N ALA A 41 -22.73 -0.87 4.83
CA ALA A 41 -21.30 -0.85 5.07
C ALA A 41 -20.64 -0.65 3.71
N LYS A 42 -20.01 0.51 3.50
CA LYS A 42 -19.10 0.70 2.38
C LYS A 42 -18.01 -0.35 2.54
N GLU A 43 -18.01 -1.31 1.62
CA GLU A 43 -17.02 -2.37 1.59
C GLU A 43 -15.61 -1.77 1.56
N LYS A 44 -14.73 -2.38 2.34
CA LYS A 44 -13.42 -1.84 2.66
C LYS A 44 -12.50 -1.93 1.44
N ALA A 45 -11.68 -0.91 1.21
CA ALA A 45 -10.82 -0.82 0.04
C ALA A 45 -9.79 -1.97 -0.04
N HIS A 46 -9.34 -2.50 1.10
CA HIS A 46 -8.45 -3.68 1.11
C HIS A 46 -9.13 -4.99 0.72
N VAL A 47 -10.45 -5.10 0.91
CA VAL A 47 -11.22 -6.33 0.62
C VAL A 47 -11.58 -6.43 -0.86
N ARG A 48 -11.69 -5.28 -1.53
CA ARG A 48 -11.93 -5.25 -2.97
C ARG A 48 -10.66 -5.59 -3.72
N GLU A 49 -10.80 -6.46 -4.71
CA GLU A 49 -9.72 -6.76 -5.63
C GLU A 49 -9.37 -5.50 -6.44
N PRO A 50 -8.07 -5.20 -6.66
CA PRO A 50 -7.65 -4.00 -7.38
C PRO A 50 -8.31 -3.88 -8.77
N GLU A 51 -8.62 -5.01 -9.39
CA GLU A 51 -9.27 -5.14 -10.70
C GLU A 51 -10.70 -4.57 -10.71
N ASP A 52 -11.43 -4.67 -9.58
CA ASP A 52 -12.77 -4.10 -9.46
C ASP A 52 -12.74 -2.57 -9.36
N ARG A 53 -11.65 -2.02 -8.80
CA ARG A 53 -11.47 -0.57 -8.64
C ARG A 53 -10.90 0.07 -9.90
N TYR A 54 -9.97 -0.62 -10.53
CA TYR A 54 -9.30 -0.17 -11.74
C TYR A 54 -9.38 -1.29 -12.79
N PRO A 55 -10.41 -1.29 -13.66
CA PRO A 55 -10.59 -2.33 -14.67
C PRO A 55 -9.39 -2.51 -15.62
N TRP A 56 -8.57 -1.47 -15.76
CA TRP A 56 -7.36 -1.49 -16.58
C TRP A 56 -6.19 -2.23 -15.90
N LEU A 57 -6.24 -2.49 -14.58
CA LEU A 57 -5.29 -3.37 -13.90
C LEU A 57 -5.53 -4.86 -14.19
N ALA A 58 -6.76 -5.24 -14.58
CA ALA A 58 -7.05 -6.64 -14.94
C ALA A 58 -6.28 -7.09 -16.20
N ASN A 59 -6.02 -6.16 -17.12
CA ASN A 59 -5.24 -6.38 -18.32
C ASN A 59 -4.03 -5.45 -18.32
N ILE A 60 -3.02 -5.81 -17.52
CA ILE A 60 -1.78 -5.03 -17.41
C ILE A 60 -1.10 -5.03 -18.78
N VAL A 61 -0.86 -3.82 -19.29
CA VAL A 61 -0.10 -3.57 -20.51
C VAL A 61 0.94 -2.48 -20.21
N ASP A 62 2.07 -2.52 -20.90
CA ASP A 62 3.11 -1.50 -20.75
C ASP A 62 2.64 -0.13 -21.26
N ILE A 63 3.45 0.92 -21.11
CA ILE A 63 3.15 2.28 -21.59
C ILE A 63 2.89 2.35 -23.10
N ASN A 64 3.45 1.40 -23.87
CA ASN A 64 3.27 1.26 -25.32
C ASN A 64 2.06 0.39 -25.70
N LYS A 65 1.26 -0.04 -24.71
CA LYS A 65 0.09 -0.91 -24.83
C LYS A 65 0.43 -2.33 -25.30
N LYS A 66 1.64 -2.80 -25.03
CA LYS A 66 2.08 -4.17 -25.30
C LYS A 66 1.73 -5.07 -24.12
N PRO A 67 1.17 -6.27 -24.37
CA PRO A 67 0.88 -7.24 -23.32
C PRO A 67 2.16 -7.93 -22.82
N PRO A 68 2.16 -8.56 -21.63
CA PRO A 68 3.33 -9.21 -21.04
C PRO A 68 3.95 -10.36 -21.85
N GLY A 69 3.27 -10.84 -22.89
CA GLY A 69 3.79 -11.87 -23.81
C GLY A 69 4.49 -11.33 -25.05
N ASP A 70 4.54 -10.00 -25.23
CA ASP A 70 5.20 -9.36 -26.37
C ASP A 70 6.72 -9.28 -26.12
N PRO A 71 7.58 -9.59 -27.12
CA PRO A 71 9.04 -9.48 -26.98
C PRO A 71 9.54 -8.10 -26.58
N ASP A 72 8.80 -7.05 -26.91
CA ASP A 72 9.16 -5.66 -26.62
C ASP A 72 8.39 -5.09 -25.41
N HIS A 73 7.71 -5.93 -24.62
CA HIS A 73 6.99 -5.48 -23.44
C HIS A 73 7.95 -4.95 -22.38
N ASP A 74 7.72 -3.73 -21.90
CA ASP A 74 8.47 -3.16 -20.79
C ASP A 74 7.76 -3.40 -19.44
N PRO A 75 8.24 -4.36 -18.61
CA PRO A 75 7.61 -4.70 -17.34
C PRO A 75 7.76 -3.59 -16.28
N SER A 76 8.64 -2.62 -16.49
CA SER A 76 8.83 -1.50 -15.57
C SER A 76 7.76 -0.42 -15.70
N THR A 77 6.89 -0.52 -16.71
CA THR A 77 5.85 0.47 -16.99
C THR A 77 4.45 -0.13 -17.01
N VAL A 78 3.44 0.70 -16.77
CA VAL A 78 2.04 0.33 -16.96
C VAL A 78 1.29 1.46 -17.64
N TYR A 79 0.43 1.12 -18.60
CA TYR A 79 -0.43 2.10 -19.26
C TYR A 79 -1.69 2.38 -18.46
N ILE A 80 -1.94 3.67 -18.23
CA ILE A 80 -3.13 4.17 -17.54
C ILE A 80 -3.99 4.94 -18.55
N PRO A 81 -5.23 4.51 -18.83
CA PRO A 81 -6.08 5.18 -19.80
C PRO A 81 -6.34 6.66 -19.46
N PRO A 82 -6.32 7.58 -20.45
CA PRO A 82 -6.63 9.01 -20.27
C PRO A 82 -7.91 9.30 -19.47
N MET A 83 -8.95 8.46 -19.65
CA MET A 83 -10.21 8.61 -18.93
C MET A 83 -10.13 8.28 -17.44
N ALA A 84 -9.18 7.43 -17.03
CA ALA A 84 -8.98 7.08 -15.63
C ALA A 84 -8.38 8.27 -14.85
N TRP A 85 -7.45 9.01 -15.47
CA TRP A 85 -6.82 10.19 -14.87
C TRP A 85 -7.81 11.26 -14.42
N ASN A 86 -8.92 11.42 -15.14
CA ASN A 86 -9.96 12.40 -14.79
C ASN A 86 -10.76 12.03 -13.53
N LYS A 87 -10.70 10.76 -13.11
CA LYS A 87 -11.41 10.26 -11.92
C LYS A 87 -10.54 10.24 -10.68
N PHE A 88 -9.23 10.44 -10.82
CA PHE A 88 -8.29 10.40 -9.71
C PHE A 88 -8.36 11.68 -8.88
N SER A 89 -8.34 11.51 -7.57
CA SER A 89 -8.00 12.58 -6.63
C SER A 89 -6.57 13.08 -6.90
N PRO A 90 -6.19 14.30 -6.45
CA PRO A 90 -4.83 14.82 -6.62
C PRO A 90 -3.75 13.87 -6.07
N PHE A 91 -4.07 13.18 -4.98
CA PHE A 91 -3.19 12.17 -4.37
C PHE A 91 -3.05 10.93 -5.25
N GLU A 92 -4.16 10.33 -5.69
CA GLU A 92 -4.14 9.17 -6.59
C GLU A 92 -3.40 9.51 -7.89
N LYS A 93 -3.61 10.70 -8.45
CA LYS A 93 -2.91 11.17 -9.64
C LYS A 93 -1.40 11.20 -9.43
N GLN A 94 -0.93 11.79 -8.34
CA GLN A 94 0.50 11.85 -8.04
C GLN A 94 1.11 10.45 -7.87
N TYR A 95 0.40 9.56 -7.17
CA TYR A 95 0.85 8.17 -7.01
C TYR A 95 0.95 7.47 -8.36
N TRP A 96 -0.11 7.53 -9.17
CA TRP A 96 -0.18 6.85 -10.46
C TRP A 96 0.80 7.42 -11.50
N GLU A 97 1.12 8.72 -11.45
CA GLU A 97 2.16 9.33 -12.31
C GLU A 97 3.55 8.74 -12.05
N ILE A 98 3.84 8.38 -10.80
CA ILE A 98 5.08 7.72 -10.40
C ILE A 98 4.99 6.24 -10.77
N LYS A 99 3.91 5.57 -10.33
CA LYS A 99 3.76 4.13 -10.46
C LYS A 99 3.66 3.65 -11.92
N GLN A 100 3.16 4.48 -12.84
CA GLN A 100 3.12 4.13 -14.27
C GLN A 100 4.52 3.89 -14.88
N LYS A 101 5.58 4.46 -14.29
CA LYS A 101 6.97 4.36 -14.79
C LYS A 101 7.86 3.44 -13.95
N LEU A 102 7.33 2.97 -12.83
CA LEU A 102 8.04 2.21 -11.80
C LEU A 102 7.14 1.06 -11.33
N TRP A 103 6.56 0.34 -12.29
CA TRP A 103 5.60 -0.72 -12.04
C TRP A 103 6.24 -1.91 -11.32
N ASP A 104 7.47 -2.24 -11.68
CA ASP A 104 8.31 -3.29 -11.11
C ASP A 104 8.95 -2.94 -9.75
N THR A 105 8.77 -1.70 -9.29
CA THR A 105 9.44 -1.17 -8.11
C THR A 105 8.44 -0.84 -7.01
N VAL A 106 8.78 -1.14 -5.75
CA VAL A 106 7.97 -0.79 -4.58
C VAL A 106 8.15 0.70 -4.24
N VAL A 107 7.06 1.47 -4.26
CA VAL A 107 7.08 2.92 -4.02
C VAL A 107 6.73 3.25 -2.58
N PHE A 108 7.73 3.68 -1.79
CA PHE A 108 7.51 4.24 -0.46
C PHE A 108 7.06 5.70 -0.57
N PHE A 109 5.75 5.94 -0.45
CA PHE A 109 5.18 7.27 -0.61
C PHE A 109 5.23 8.05 0.71
N LYS A 110 5.97 9.16 0.74
CA LYS A 110 6.14 9.97 1.94
C LYS A 110 4.86 10.77 2.24
N LYS A 111 4.26 10.53 3.40
CA LYS A 111 3.09 11.28 3.89
C LYS A 111 3.28 11.68 5.35
N GLY A 112 3.61 12.96 5.55
CA GLY A 112 3.93 13.49 6.88
C GLY A 112 5.17 12.81 7.46
N LYS A 113 5.00 12.13 8.60
CA LYS A 113 6.09 11.43 9.32
C LYS A 113 6.31 9.98 8.85
N PHE A 114 5.42 9.44 8.03
CA PHE A 114 5.43 8.04 7.63
C PHE A 114 5.68 7.89 6.13
N TYR A 115 6.18 6.72 5.76
CA TYR A 115 6.09 6.22 4.40
C TYR A 115 4.93 5.25 4.35
N GLU A 116 4.04 5.46 3.39
CA GLU A 116 2.87 4.62 3.15
C GLU A 116 3.07 3.89 1.82
N LEU A 117 2.63 2.63 1.78
CA LEU A 117 2.60 1.80 0.59
C LEU A 117 1.15 1.76 0.09
N TYR A 118 0.98 1.58 -1.22
CA TYR A 118 -0.35 1.60 -1.83
C TYR A 118 -0.52 0.48 -2.87
N GLU A 119 -1.76 0.09 -3.14
CA GLU A 119 -2.13 -0.95 -4.12
C GLU A 119 -1.35 -2.27 -3.92
N ASN A 120 -0.67 -2.74 -4.96
CA ASN A 120 0.14 -3.95 -4.92
C ASN A 120 1.28 -3.84 -3.90
N ASP A 121 1.89 -2.65 -3.77
CA ASP A 121 3.00 -2.42 -2.85
C ASP A 121 2.57 -2.59 -1.40
N ALA A 122 1.34 -2.19 -1.05
CA ALA A 122 0.77 -2.44 0.28
C ALA A 122 0.57 -3.95 0.56
N THR A 123 0.18 -4.71 -0.47
CA THR A 123 0.01 -6.17 -0.37
C THR A 123 1.38 -6.84 -0.12
N ILE A 124 2.41 -6.45 -0.87
CA ILE A 124 3.78 -6.92 -0.69
C ILE A 124 4.29 -6.54 0.71
N GLY A 125 4.07 -5.29 1.13
CA GLY A 125 4.43 -4.78 2.45
C GLY A 125 3.79 -5.57 3.60
N HIS A 126 2.52 -5.91 3.45
CA HIS A 126 1.79 -6.72 4.42
C HIS A 126 2.34 -8.14 4.52
N GLN A 127 2.59 -8.79 3.37
CA GLN A 127 3.04 -10.18 3.32
C GLN A 127 4.50 -10.37 3.78
N LEU A 128 5.40 -9.45 3.43
CA LEU A 128 6.84 -9.61 3.69
C LEU A 128 7.33 -8.95 4.97
N PHE A 129 6.65 -7.88 5.42
CA PHE A 129 7.11 -7.04 6.53
C PHE A 129 6.07 -6.92 7.65
N ASP A 130 4.99 -7.71 7.60
CA ASP A 130 3.87 -7.69 8.56
C ASP A 130 3.27 -6.29 8.79
N LEU A 131 3.32 -5.43 7.75
CA LEU A 131 2.75 -4.09 7.82
C LEU A 131 1.23 -4.17 7.90
N LYS A 132 0.62 -3.27 8.66
CA LYS A 132 -0.84 -3.28 8.87
C LYS A 132 -1.57 -2.64 7.69
N LEU A 133 -2.44 -3.40 7.04
CA LEU A 133 -3.39 -2.86 6.06
C LEU A 133 -4.47 -1.99 6.71
N THR A 134 -4.85 -0.90 6.05
CA THR A 134 -5.84 0.08 6.50
C THR A 134 -6.70 0.61 5.34
N ASP A 135 -7.90 1.14 5.66
CA ASP A 135 -8.89 1.61 4.68
C ASP A 135 -9.10 3.11 4.70
N ARG A 136 -8.03 3.88 4.88
CA ARG A 136 -8.16 5.35 5.05
C ARG A 136 -8.35 6.10 3.74
N VAL A 137 -8.12 5.44 2.61
CA VAL A 137 -8.20 6.02 1.27
C VAL A 137 -8.93 5.06 0.34
N ASN A 138 -9.26 5.52 -0.86
CA ASN A 138 -9.88 4.70 -1.91
C ASN A 138 -8.87 3.73 -2.60
N MET A 139 -7.72 3.53 -1.97
CA MET A 139 -6.62 2.68 -2.38
C MET A 139 -6.33 1.64 -1.30
N ARG A 140 -5.82 0.47 -1.70
CA ARG A 140 -5.27 -0.48 -0.70
C ARG A 140 -4.04 0.19 -0.06
N MET A 141 -3.95 0.20 1.27
CA MET A 141 -2.89 0.83 2.08
C MET A 141 -2.51 -0.10 3.22
#